data_AF-A0A9P8D095-F1
#
_entry.id   AF-A0A9P8D095-F1
#
_cell.length_a   1.000
_cell.length_b   1.000
_cell.length_c   1.000
_cell.angle_alpha   90.00
_cell.angle_beta   90.00
_cell.angle_gamma   90.00
#
_symmetry.space_group_name_H-M   'P 1'
#
loop_
_entity.id
_entity.type
_entity.pdbx_description
1 polymer ?
#
loop_
_entity_poly.entity_id
_entity_poly.type
_entity_poly.pdbx_seq_one_letter_code
_entity_poly.pdbx_strand_id
1 'polypeptide(L)'
;MMIQHQRFQLGGRVEEIEIETNTSSGKQYVLLRDVQDVFPTAARFERDGRPVRFQSDEQGHRLEPWRVSCFPDSTLQIIPARQPMPITSKSPLNNGPPSPIQQQHTLAASPMSIGEDWRDYLLQRGIRGLILVLVLSMTLMANHGISAWLWYSNAYTMVACFWKVVTMTLFVLSVVWFLMLVALFVEVVWFLWASTLVELPTLTFHNALLPLSIFSALHGIKMSMAYRKAIEQAAEQSLKGGAAAKPPRTPWGQALLSVLVMSLGGGFTTSMLLGMPPSWLGSNVVVPTYVLSFVLVHHTILYDILNDLVPPAVLDSVLIVADSSLRALSIAKLGVDGSRMRFAADSHVSSGGVSEPWFAMLFLGMVAGSGGGMWADLLKLKSHQWTFSTPSFVHTATYDMKAAFLSAFFYAASTSPQLYQLLRGDSDLDASSGKVGLLELQDAKAMTMLVMCTLMLGQRAEQTVLRLTGLDGGSVAWGKSSAFKQSTRVSKKNDDTNAQELKAMSKIDQDDEKVYHPLRRRGRQTEEPTEDEEEQEDEEEEEEEEPVKKSTRGRKKGSGKKLGSPTPSPSVSADVPLIRSTRQRRPARQEL
;
A
#
# COMPACT_ATOMS: atom_id res chain seq x y z
N MET A 1 -37.09 12.11 -30.01
CA MET A 1 -37.40 11.33 -28.79
C MET A 1 -38.35 12.19 -27.96
N MET A 2 -39.47 11.63 -27.50
CA MET A 2 -40.30 12.34 -26.51
C MET A 2 -39.58 12.25 -25.17
N ILE A 3 -39.33 13.40 -24.54
CA ILE A 3 -38.75 13.46 -23.19
C ILE A 3 -39.82 12.98 -22.23
N GLN A 4 -39.53 11.93 -21.47
CA GLN A 4 -40.42 11.39 -20.45
C GLN A 4 -40.00 11.90 -19.08
N HIS A 5 -40.97 12.11 -18.20
CA HIS A 5 -40.73 12.57 -16.82
C HIS A 5 -41.39 11.63 -15.80
N GLN A 6 -40.76 11.52 -14.64
CA GLN A 6 -41.26 10.79 -13.47
C GLN A 6 -41.72 11.79 -12.41
N ARG A 7 -42.93 11.59 -11.85
CA ARG A 7 -43.47 12.42 -10.77
C ARG A 7 -42.94 11.98 -9.40
N PHE A 8 -42.48 12.95 -8.62
CA PHE A 8 -42.07 12.78 -7.23
C PHE A 8 -42.87 13.72 -6.31
N GLN A 9 -43.23 13.26 -5.11
CA GLN A 9 -44.03 14.03 -4.16
C GLN A 9 -43.43 14.05 -2.75
N LEU A 10 -43.32 15.24 -2.15
CA LEU A 10 -42.94 15.44 -0.75
C LEU A 10 -43.82 16.52 -0.11
N GLY A 11 -44.52 16.19 0.97
CA GLY A 11 -45.30 17.18 1.74
C GLY A 11 -46.35 17.93 0.94
N GLY A 12 -46.97 17.28 -0.06
CA GLY A 12 -47.97 17.89 -0.95
C GLY A 12 -47.41 18.59 -2.19
N ARG A 13 -46.10 18.86 -2.25
CA ARG A 13 -45.42 19.36 -3.45
C ARG A 13 -45.13 18.21 -4.41
N VAL A 14 -45.51 18.34 -5.68
CA VAL A 14 -45.25 17.37 -6.74
C VAL A 14 -44.37 18.03 -7.80
N GLU A 15 -43.30 17.34 -8.22
CA GLU A 15 -42.38 17.80 -9.27
C GLU A 15 -42.11 16.67 -10.26
N GLU A 16 -41.86 17.03 -11.52
CA GLU A 16 -41.56 16.11 -12.63
C GLU A 16 -40.06 16.18 -12.95
N ILE A 17 -39.39 15.02 -12.95
CA ILE A 17 -37.94 14.91 -13.18
C ILE A 17 -37.70 14.04 -14.42
N GLU A 18 -36.77 14.46 -15.28
CA GLU A 18 -36.45 13.80 -16.55
C GLU A 18 -35.98 12.35 -16.33
N ILE A 19 -36.45 11.45 -17.19
CA ILE A 19 -36.09 10.03 -17.16
C ILE A 19 -34.93 9.77 -18.11
N GLU A 20 -33.86 9.18 -17.58
CA GLU A 20 -32.75 8.66 -18.38
C GLU A 20 -33.03 7.22 -18.83
N THR A 21 -32.61 6.88 -20.04
CA THR A 21 -32.68 5.50 -20.55
C THR A 21 -31.26 4.93 -20.64
N ASN A 22 -31.02 3.82 -19.95
CA ASN A 22 -29.75 3.12 -20.07
C ASN A 22 -29.64 2.54 -21.49
N THR A 23 -28.65 3.01 -22.25
CA THR A 23 -28.44 2.62 -23.65
C THR A 23 -28.19 1.12 -23.84
N SER A 24 -27.63 0.44 -22.83
CA SER A 24 -27.31 -0.99 -22.95
C SER A 24 -28.48 -1.92 -22.59
N SER A 25 -29.29 -1.54 -21.59
CA SER A 25 -30.38 -2.39 -21.09
C SER A 25 -31.77 -1.96 -21.53
N GLY A 26 -31.91 -0.74 -22.09
CA GLY A 26 -33.20 -0.11 -22.39
C GLY A 26 -34.01 0.24 -21.13
N LYS A 27 -33.47 -0.01 -19.93
CA LYS A 27 -34.16 0.28 -18.67
C LYS A 27 -34.13 1.78 -18.39
N GLN A 28 -35.30 2.30 -18.02
CA GLN A 28 -35.49 3.69 -17.64
C GLN A 28 -35.24 3.89 -16.15
N TYR A 29 -34.57 4.99 -15.79
CA TYR A 29 -34.26 5.33 -14.41
C TYR A 29 -34.19 6.85 -14.20
N VAL A 30 -34.22 7.26 -12.94
CA VAL A 30 -33.93 8.64 -12.49
C VAL A 30 -32.77 8.57 -11.50
N LEU A 31 -31.79 9.46 -11.63
CA LEU A 31 -30.67 9.51 -10.69
C LEU A 31 -31.14 10.12 -9.37
N LEU A 32 -30.70 9.57 -8.24
CA LEU A 32 -31.03 10.13 -6.93
C LEU A 32 -30.58 11.60 -6.82
N ARG A 33 -29.44 11.96 -7.43
CA ARG A 33 -28.91 13.32 -7.41
C ARG A 33 -29.89 14.32 -8.01
N ASP A 34 -30.48 14.01 -9.16
CA ASP A 34 -31.44 14.89 -9.83
C ASP A 34 -32.71 15.08 -8.98
N VAL A 35 -33.11 14.03 -8.25
CA VAL A 35 -34.19 14.13 -7.25
C VAL A 35 -33.80 14.99 -6.07
N GLN A 36 -32.55 14.89 -5.60
CA GLN A 36 -32.02 15.70 -4.49
C GLN A 36 -31.83 17.17 -4.87
N ASP A 37 -31.57 17.48 -6.14
CA ASP A 37 -31.48 18.87 -6.61
C ASP A 37 -32.84 19.59 -6.49
N VAL A 38 -33.96 18.86 -6.62
CA VAL A 38 -35.33 19.40 -6.44
C VAL A 38 -35.82 19.25 -5.00
N PHE A 39 -35.49 18.12 -4.35
CA PHE A 39 -35.86 17.77 -2.99
C PHE A 39 -34.62 17.38 -2.18
N PRO A 40 -33.89 18.35 -1.58
CA PRO A 40 -32.60 18.10 -0.93
C PRO A 40 -32.62 17.06 0.21
N THR A 41 -33.78 16.82 0.80
CA THR A 41 -33.95 15.83 1.87
C THR A 41 -34.25 14.42 1.35
N ALA A 42 -34.41 14.20 0.05
CA ALA A 42 -34.77 12.92 -0.52
C ALA A 42 -33.71 11.84 -0.23
N ALA A 43 -34.13 10.74 0.38
CA ALA A 43 -33.24 9.62 0.71
C ALA A 43 -33.82 8.25 0.33
N ARG A 44 -35.13 8.07 0.45
CA ARG A 44 -35.84 6.85 0.05
C ARG A 44 -37.15 7.21 -0.64
N PHE A 45 -37.72 6.25 -1.36
CA PHE A 45 -38.92 6.44 -2.15
C PHE A 45 -39.93 5.35 -1.82
N GLU A 46 -41.21 5.71 -1.83
CA GLU A 46 -42.34 4.81 -1.69
C GLU A 46 -43.28 4.95 -2.89
N ARG A 47 -43.92 3.85 -3.27
CA ARG A 47 -44.99 3.79 -4.26
C ARG A 47 -46.14 3.00 -3.66
N ASP A 48 -47.31 3.61 -3.56
CA ASP A 48 -48.51 2.99 -2.96
C ASP A 48 -48.23 2.40 -1.56
N GLY A 49 -47.48 3.14 -0.74
CA GLY A 49 -47.08 2.72 0.61
C GLY A 49 -46.03 1.61 0.67
N ARG A 50 -45.39 1.24 -0.46
CA ARG A 50 -44.33 0.22 -0.52
C ARG A 50 -42.98 0.85 -0.87
N PRO A 51 -41.88 0.50 -0.18
CA PRO A 51 -40.58 1.07 -0.46
C PRO A 51 -40.05 0.63 -1.84
N VAL A 52 -39.63 1.59 -2.64
CA VAL A 52 -38.96 1.37 -3.93
C VAL A 52 -37.47 1.17 -3.67
N ARG A 53 -36.92 0.04 -4.12
CA ARG A 53 -35.49 -0.26 -4.03
C ARG A 53 -34.72 0.47 -5.14
N PHE A 54 -33.51 0.91 -4.82
CA PHE A 54 -32.56 1.35 -5.84
C PHE A 54 -32.23 0.18 -6.78
N GLN A 55 -31.97 0.51 -8.05
CA GLN A 55 -31.54 -0.50 -9.01
C GLN A 55 -30.24 -1.14 -8.53
N SER A 56 -30.22 -2.47 -8.62
CA SER A 56 -29.07 -3.28 -8.29
C SER A 56 -28.64 -4.05 -9.54
N ASP A 57 -27.37 -4.39 -9.61
CA ASP A 57 -26.84 -5.29 -10.63
C ASP A 57 -27.37 -6.73 -10.43
N GLU A 58 -26.98 -7.63 -11.31
CA GLU A 58 -27.37 -9.05 -11.25
C GLU A 58 -26.86 -9.73 -9.97
N GLN A 59 -25.83 -9.16 -9.34
CA GLN A 59 -25.21 -9.61 -8.10
C GLN A 59 -25.90 -9.04 -6.85
N GLY A 60 -26.90 -8.16 -7.01
CA GLY A 60 -27.62 -7.53 -5.91
C GLY A 60 -26.91 -6.34 -5.27
N HIS A 61 -25.80 -5.87 -5.85
CA HIS A 61 -25.16 -4.62 -5.43
C HIS A 61 -25.87 -3.43 -6.04
N ARG A 62 -26.03 -2.36 -5.26
CA ARG A 62 -26.65 -1.12 -5.75
C ARG A 62 -25.76 -0.50 -6.81
N LEU A 63 -26.35 -0.13 -7.94
CA LEU A 63 -25.64 0.57 -9.01
C LEU A 63 -25.29 1.99 -8.55
N GLU A 64 -24.03 2.41 -8.74
CA GLU A 64 -23.58 3.79 -8.55
C GLU A 64 -23.40 4.49 -9.90
N PRO A 65 -23.85 5.77 -10.06
CA PRO A 65 -24.65 6.56 -9.11
C PRO A 65 -26.02 5.92 -8.83
N TRP A 66 -26.59 6.10 -7.63
CA TRP A 66 -27.83 5.44 -7.21
C TRP A 66 -29.00 5.80 -8.13
N ARG A 67 -29.67 4.77 -8.65
CA ARG A 67 -30.73 4.90 -9.67
C ARG A 67 -32.06 4.41 -9.12
N VAL A 68 -33.12 5.19 -9.31
CA VAL A 68 -34.49 4.83 -8.99
C VAL A 68 -35.17 4.33 -10.26
N SER A 69 -35.87 3.20 -10.19
CA SER A 69 -36.61 2.69 -11.36
C SER A 69 -37.78 3.60 -11.71
N CYS A 70 -38.07 3.73 -13.00
CA CYS A 70 -39.16 4.56 -13.50
C CYS A 70 -40.53 3.83 -13.46
N PHE A 71 -41.58 4.58 -13.12
CA PHE A 71 -42.98 4.16 -13.04
C PHE A 71 -43.87 5.26 -13.65
N PRO A 72 -44.10 5.25 -14.97
CA PRO A 72 -44.66 6.39 -15.72
C PRO A 72 -46.05 6.85 -15.23
N ASP A 73 -46.85 5.93 -14.70
CA ASP A 73 -48.22 6.20 -14.26
C ASP A 73 -48.34 6.38 -12.73
N SER A 74 -47.22 6.45 -12.01
CA SER A 74 -47.21 6.53 -10.55
C SER A 74 -46.45 7.74 -10.05
N THR A 75 -46.91 8.33 -8.96
CA THR A 75 -46.16 9.37 -8.22
C THR A 75 -45.36 8.70 -7.11
N LEU A 76 -44.04 8.88 -7.11
CA LEU A 76 -43.17 8.35 -6.06
C LEU A 76 -43.16 9.30 -4.86
N GLN A 77 -43.57 8.81 -3.69
CA GLN A 77 -43.54 9.56 -2.45
C GLN A 77 -42.13 9.55 -1.87
N ILE A 78 -41.59 10.73 -1.58
CA ILE A 78 -40.26 10.88 -1.01
C ILE A 78 -40.33 10.69 0.49
N ILE A 79 -39.50 9.81 1.01
CA ILE A 79 -39.21 9.71 2.44
C ILE A 79 -37.94 10.53 2.70
N PRO A 80 -38.03 11.64 3.45
CA PRO A 80 -36.86 12.44 3.76
C PRO A 80 -35.88 11.64 4.63
N ALA A 81 -34.58 11.89 4.47
CA ALA A 81 -33.59 11.45 5.45
C ALA A 81 -34.06 11.94 6.83
N ARG A 82 -34.12 11.04 7.82
CA ARG A 82 -34.37 11.45 9.20
C ARG A 82 -33.26 12.43 9.56
N GLN A 83 -33.59 13.72 9.65
CA GLN A 83 -32.68 14.68 10.25
C GLN A 83 -32.44 14.19 11.68
N PRO A 84 -31.17 14.04 12.13
CA PRO A 84 -30.90 13.76 13.52
C PRO A 84 -31.60 14.85 14.33
N MET A 85 -32.56 14.44 15.17
CA MET A 85 -33.34 15.37 15.97
C MET A 85 -32.36 16.27 16.74
N PRO A 86 -32.41 17.59 16.59
CA PRO A 86 -31.60 18.47 17.42
C PRO A 86 -32.02 18.24 18.87
N ILE A 87 -31.07 17.86 19.72
CA ILE A 87 -31.27 17.75 21.16
C ILE A 87 -31.44 19.18 21.67
N THR A 88 -32.69 19.63 21.79
CA THR A 88 -33.01 20.98 22.24
C THR A 88 -32.89 21.10 23.76
N SER A 89 -31.69 21.41 24.26
CA SER A 89 -31.55 22.04 25.59
C SER A 89 -31.97 23.50 25.48
N LYS A 90 -33.05 23.87 26.18
CA LYS A 90 -33.57 25.25 26.22
C LYS A 90 -32.58 26.22 26.87
N SER A 91 -32.22 27.31 26.19
CA SER A 91 -31.98 28.64 26.77
C SER A 91 -32.05 29.73 25.67
N PRO A 92 -32.41 30.99 26.00
CA PRO A 92 -33.08 31.88 25.06
C PRO A 92 -32.19 32.93 24.38
N LEU A 93 -32.64 33.30 23.16
CA LEU A 93 -32.44 34.54 22.38
C LEU A 93 -31.01 35.03 22.08
N ASN A 94 -30.65 35.03 20.79
CA ASN A 94 -30.28 36.29 20.11
C ASN A 94 -30.45 36.20 18.58
N ASN A 95 -30.96 37.26 17.97
CA ASN A 95 -31.30 37.37 16.54
C ASN A 95 -30.15 37.98 15.72
N GLY A 96 -29.82 37.40 14.57
CA GLY A 96 -28.96 38.00 13.53
C GLY A 96 -29.13 37.28 12.17
N PRO A 97 -29.08 37.97 11.02
CA PRO A 97 -29.50 37.44 9.71
C PRO A 97 -28.38 36.69 8.96
N PRO A 98 -28.70 35.76 8.03
CA PRO A 98 -27.71 34.87 7.43
C PRO A 98 -27.12 35.43 6.11
N SER A 99 -25.83 35.14 5.89
CA SER A 99 -25.18 35.16 4.57
C SER A 99 -24.79 33.73 4.16
N PRO A 100 -24.62 33.43 2.85
CA PRO A 100 -24.73 32.08 2.32
C PRO A 100 -23.36 31.41 2.08
N ILE A 101 -23.14 30.23 2.66
CA ILE A 101 -22.04 29.32 2.29
C ILE A 101 -22.55 27.86 2.29
N GLN A 102 -22.71 27.33 1.08
CA GLN A 102 -22.12 26.09 0.55
C GLN A 102 -21.75 24.98 1.57
N GLN A 103 -22.49 23.86 1.57
CA GLN A 103 -22.15 22.65 2.32
C GLN A 103 -21.87 21.46 1.39
N GLN A 104 -20.62 20.98 1.45
CA GLN A 104 -20.20 19.64 1.03
C GLN A 104 -20.54 18.64 2.17
N HIS A 105 -21.12 17.50 1.81
CA HIS A 105 -21.49 16.45 2.75
C HIS A 105 -20.27 15.68 3.26
N THR A 106 -19.96 15.84 4.55
CA THR A 106 -19.17 14.90 5.36
C THR A 106 -20.07 13.73 5.76
N LEU A 107 -19.68 12.49 5.44
CA LEU A 107 -20.32 11.28 5.96
C LEU A 107 -19.99 11.16 7.47
N ALA A 108 -20.92 11.58 8.32
CA ALA A 108 -20.85 11.34 9.75
C ALA A 108 -21.17 9.86 10.03
N ALA A 109 -20.19 9.10 10.50
CA ALA A 109 -20.41 7.78 11.08
C ALA A 109 -21.29 7.91 12.33
N SER A 110 -22.35 7.08 12.43
CA SER A 110 -23.17 7.00 13.63
C SER A 110 -22.33 6.53 14.82
N PRO A 111 -22.48 7.13 16.02
CA PRO A 111 -21.85 6.61 17.23
C PRO A 111 -22.38 5.19 17.49
N MET A 112 -21.41 4.28 17.55
CA MET A 112 -21.54 2.86 17.82
C MET A 112 -22.26 2.63 19.15
N SER A 113 -23.49 2.13 19.12
CA SER A 113 -24.18 1.59 20.30
C SER A 113 -23.60 0.19 20.59
N ILE A 114 -22.43 0.16 21.21
CA ILE A 114 -21.77 -1.08 21.65
C ILE A 114 -22.47 -1.56 22.93
N GLY A 115 -23.26 -2.62 22.79
CA GLY A 115 -23.85 -3.34 23.92
C GLY A 115 -22.80 -3.98 24.82
N GLU A 116 -23.18 -4.16 26.08
CA GLU A 116 -22.35 -4.45 27.27
C GLU A 116 -21.61 -5.82 27.26
N ASP A 117 -21.75 -6.67 26.23
CA ASP A 117 -21.33 -8.07 26.26
C ASP A 117 -19.81 -8.35 26.17
N TRP A 118 -19.02 -7.44 25.60
CA TRP A 118 -17.59 -7.70 25.36
C TRP A 118 -16.75 -7.60 26.64
N ARG A 119 -17.18 -6.79 27.62
CA ARG A 119 -16.52 -6.63 28.91
C ARG A 119 -16.57 -7.93 29.72
N ASP A 120 -17.70 -8.62 29.68
CA ASP A 120 -17.90 -9.89 30.38
C ASP A 120 -17.09 -11.02 29.72
N TYR A 121 -16.98 -11.02 28.40
CA TYR A 121 -16.13 -11.97 27.68
C TYR A 121 -14.64 -11.82 28.03
N LEU A 122 -14.16 -10.58 28.17
CA LEU A 122 -12.76 -10.29 28.55
C LEU A 122 -12.48 -10.57 30.03
N LEU A 123 -13.40 -10.19 30.93
CA LEU A 123 -13.29 -10.54 32.35
C LEU A 123 -13.18 -12.07 32.49
N GLN A 124 -14.02 -12.81 31.77
CA GLN A 124 -14.10 -14.26 31.93
C GLN A 124 -12.84 -14.99 31.43
N ARG A 125 -12.21 -14.56 30.33
CA ARG A 125 -10.98 -15.19 29.82
C ARG A 125 -9.73 -14.73 30.57
N GLY A 126 -9.63 -13.44 30.90
CA GLY A 126 -8.52 -12.91 31.71
C GLY A 126 -8.46 -13.52 33.11
N ILE A 127 -9.62 -13.65 33.78
CA ILE A 127 -9.72 -14.25 35.12
C ILE A 127 -9.36 -15.74 35.09
N ARG A 128 -9.79 -16.49 34.06
CA ARG A 128 -9.44 -17.92 33.93
C ARG A 128 -7.94 -18.14 33.75
N GLY A 129 -7.27 -17.28 32.96
CA GLY A 129 -5.81 -17.31 32.80
C GLY A 129 -5.08 -17.02 34.12
N LEU A 130 -5.53 -16.00 34.85
CA LEU A 130 -4.97 -15.62 36.16
C LEU A 130 -5.12 -16.74 37.20
N ILE A 131 -6.30 -17.37 37.27
CA ILE A 131 -6.57 -18.48 38.21
C ILE A 131 -5.64 -19.66 37.92
N LEU A 132 -5.43 -20.03 36.65
CA LEU A 132 -4.53 -21.13 36.28
C LEU A 132 -3.08 -20.87 36.70
N VAL A 133 -2.57 -19.65 36.50
CA VAL A 133 -1.21 -19.27 36.91
C VAL A 133 -1.06 -19.27 38.43
N LEU A 134 -2.06 -18.77 39.16
CA LEU A 134 -2.06 -18.79 40.63
C LEU A 134 -2.12 -20.21 41.19
N VAL A 135 -2.97 -21.08 40.64
CA VAL A 135 -3.08 -22.49 41.06
C VAL A 135 -1.78 -23.25 40.78
N LEU A 136 -1.17 -23.06 39.61
CA LEU A 136 0.11 -23.71 39.28
C LEU A 136 1.24 -23.23 40.22
N SER A 137 1.30 -21.93 40.50
CA SER A 137 2.27 -21.34 41.43
C SER A 137 2.08 -21.85 42.86
N MET A 138 0.84 -21.88 43.37
CA MET A 138 0.54 -22.43 44.70
C MET A 138 0.87 -23.92 44.81
N THR A 139 0.66 -24.69 43.73
CA THR A 139 0.98 -26.12 43.70
C THR A 139 2.49 -26.36 43.73
N LEU A 140 3.27 -25.57 42.98
CA LEU A 140 4.73 -25.63 43.01
C LEU A 140 5.29 -25.19 44.38
N MET A 141 4.70 -24.17 45.00
CA MET A 141 5.04 -23.72 46.34
C MET A 141 4.73 -24.76 47.41
N ALA A 142 3.57 -25.42 47.35
CA ALA A 142 3.19 -26.47 48.28
C ALA A 142 4.13 -27.68 48.17
N ASN A 143 4.48 -28.07 46.94
CA ASN A 143 5.34 -29.22 46.69
C ASN A 143 6.78 -28.97 47.19
N HIS A 144 7.34 -27.78 46.95
CA HIS A 144 8.67 -27.42 47.46
C HIS A 144 8.67 -27.11 48.97
N GLY A 145 7.63 -26.47 49.50
CA GLY A 145 7.52 -26.10 50.91
C GLY A 145 7.44 -27.30 51.84
N ILE A 146 6.65 -28.34 51.48
CA ILE A 146 6.51 -29.55 52.29
C ILE A 146 7.83 -30.33 52.36
N SER A 147 8.59 -30.37 51.26
CA SER A 147 9.89 -31.05 51.24
C SER A 147 10.96 -30.34 52.08
N ALA A 148 10.94 -29.01 52.13
CA ALA A 148 11.89 -28.22 52.92
C ALA A 148 11.55 -28.17 54.41
N TRP A 149 10.25 -28.17 54.76
CA TRP A 149 9.80 -28.04 56.15
C TRP A 149 10.16 -29.25 57.03
N LEU A 150 10.28 -30.44 56.43
CA LEU A 150 10.65 -31.68 57.14
C LEU A 150 12.16 -31.78 57.46
N TRP A 151 13.02 -30.91 56.92
CA TRP A 151 14.48 -31.04 57.01
C TRP A 151 15.20 -29.94 57.80
N TYR A 152 14.54 -28.84 58.17
CA TYR A 152 15.19 -27.72 58.85
C TYR A 152 14.76 -27.59 60.32
N SER A 153 15.67 -27.93 61.24
CA SER A 153 15.49 -27.80 62.70
C SER A 153 15.87 -26.42 63.26
N ASN A 154 16.41 -25.51 62.43
CA ASN A 154 16.89 -24.19 62.87
C ASN A 154 15.93 -23.06 62.41
N ALA A 155 15.47 -22.26 63.37
CA ALA A 155 14.54 -21.15 63.15
C ALA A 155 15.09 -20.10 62.17
N TYR A 156 16.40 -19.85 62.16
CA TYR A 156 17.01 -18.86 61.26
C TYR A 156 16.93 -19.28 59.78
N THR A 157 17.15 -20.57 59.48
CA THR A 157 17.02 -21.10 58.12
C THR A 157 15.58 -21.08 57.62
N MET A 158 14.60 -21.27 58.52
CA MET A 158 13.18 -21.11 58.19
C MET A 158 12.83 -19.67 57.84
N VAL A 159 13.28 -18.69 58.62
CA VAL A 159 13.01 -17.27 58.36
C VAL A 159 13.67 -16.81 57.04
N ALA A 160 14.90 -17.26 56.76
CA ALA A 160 15.59 -16.95 55.50
C ALA A 160 14.91 -17.57 54.28
N CYS A 161 14.47 -18.84 54.37
CA CYS A 161 13.71 -19.48 53.29
C CYS A 161 12.36 -18.81 53.08
N PHE A 162 11.65 -18.45 54.15
CA PHE A 162 10.39 -17.73 54.08
C PHE A 162 10.55 -16.40 53.33
N TRP A 163 11.57 -15.60 53.67
CA TRP A 163 11.83 -14.34 52.97
C TRP A 163 12.23 -14.53 51.50
N LYS A 164 12.97 -15.59 51.16
CA LYS A 164 13.32 -15.91 49.77
C LYS A 164 12.08 -16.30 48.95
N VAL A 165 11.16 -17.05 49.54
CA VAL A 165 9.89 -17.43 48.91
C VAL A 165 9.00 -16.19 48.71
N VAL A 166 8.89 -15.33 49.72
CA VAL A 166 8.10 -14.08 49.64
C VAL A 166 8.66 -13.16 48.54
N THR A 167 9.97 -12.94 48.49
CA THR A 167 10.60 -12.07 47.47
C THR A 167 10.46 -12.63 46.06
N MET A 168 10.63 -13.94 45.85
CA MET A 168 10.38 -14.59 44.56
C MET A 168 8.91 -14.48 44.14
N THR A 169 7.97 -14.67 45.07
CA THR A 169 6.53 -14.55 44.79
C THR A 169 6.16 -13.12 44.40
N LEU A 170 6.68 -12.11 45.11
CA LEU A 170 6.48 -10.70 44.78
C LEU A 170 7.10 -10.33 43.42
N PHE A 171 8.27 -10.88 43.09
CA PHE A 171 8.88 -10.69 41.77
C PHE A 171 8.02 -11.28 40.64
N VAL A 172 7.54 -12.52 40.80
CA VAL A 172 6.65 -13.15 39.82
C VAL A 172 5.35 -12.36 39.68
N LEU A 173 4.73 -11.93 40.78
CA LEU A 173 3.53 -11.10 40.75
C LEU A 173 3.77 -9.75 40.06
N SER A 174 4.93 -9.13 40.27
CA SER A 174 5.33 -7.89 39.59
C SER A 174 5.50 -8.08 38.09
N VAL A 175 6.16 -9.17 37.65
CA VAL A 175 6.30 -9.52 36.24
C VAL A 175 4.94 -9.81 35.59
N VAL A 176 4.08 -10.59 36.24
CA VAL A 176 2.73 -10.89 35.74
C VAL A 176 1.89 -9.61 35.66
N TRP A 177 1.92 -8.77 36.70
CA TRP A 177 1.19 -7.51 36.72
C TRP A 177 1.71 -6.54 35.64
N PHE A 178 3.02 -6.44 35.45
CA PHE A 178 3.62 -5.67 34.36
C PHE A 178 3.19 -6.21 33.00
N LEU A 179 3.19 -7.52 32.78
CA LEU A 179 2.71 -8.14 31.55
C LEU A 179 1.21 -7.88 31.32
N MET A 180 0.39 -7.92 32.37
CA MET A 180 -1.03 -7.56 32.28
C MET A 180 -1.22 -6.07 31.96
N LEU A 181 -0.43 -5.18 32.56
CA LEU A 181 -0.46 -3.76 32.26
C LEU A 181 0.00 -3.45 30.84
N VAL A 182 1.05 -4.14 30.38
CA VAL A 182 1.50 -4.06 28.98
C VAL A 182 0.42 -4.61 28.07
N ALA A 183 -0.24 -5.72 28.39
CA ALA A 183 -1.34 -6.26 27.60
C ALA A 183 -2.52 -5.30 27.55
N LEU A 184 -2.92 -4.71 28.68
CA LEU A 184 -4.04 -3.78 28.78
C LEU A 184 -3.72 -2.43 28.14
N PHE A 185 -2.50 -1.93 28.29
CA PHE A 185 -2.00 -0.75 27.58
C PHE A 185 -1.95 -1.02 26.08
N VAL A 186 -1.40 -2.17 25.67
CA VAL A 186 -1.41 -2.61 24.29
C VAL A 186 -2.84 -2.66 23.79
N GLU A 187 -3.82 -3.23 24.51
CA GLU A 187 -5.23 -3.32 24.10
C GLU A 187 -5.97 -1.97 24.03
N VAL A 188 -5.73 -1.05 24.98
CA VAL A 188 -6.36 0.28 24.96
C VAL A 188 -5.76 1.14 23.86
N VAL A 189 -4.43 1.18 23.79
CA VAL A 189 -3.72 1.84 22.69
C VAL A 189 -4.12 1.18 21.37
N TRP A 190 -4.25 -0.12 21.32
CA TRP A 190 -4.70 -0.90 20.17
C TRP A 190 -6.08 -0.52 19.70
N PHE A 191 -7.08 -0.40 20.58
CA PHE A 191 -8.44 -0.10 20.13
C PHE A 191 -8.52 1.31 19.57
N LEU A 192 -7.82 2.25 20.22
CA LEU A 192 -7.68 3.62 19.72
C LEU A 192 -6.90 3.66 18.40
N TRP A 193 -5.84 2.87 18.29
CA TRP A 193 -4.98 2.85 17.10
C TRP A 193 -5.63 2.13 15.93
N ALA A 194 -6.32 1.00 16.14
CA ALA A 194 -6.90 0.19 15.06
C ALA A 194 -7.98 0.97 14.30
N SER A 195 -8.86 1.65 15.01
CA SER A 195 -9.88 2.53 14.42
C SER A 195 -9.23 3.69 13.65
N THR A 196 -8.26 4.36 14.26
CA THR A 196 -7.51 5.44 13.61
C THR A 196 -6.75 4.94 12.37
N LEU A 197 -6.06 3.79 12.46
CA LEU A 197 -5.22 3.21 11.41
C LEU A 197 -6.01 2.88 10.13
N VAL A 198 -7.27 2.48 10.24
CA VAL A 198 -8.11 2.21 9.06
C VAL A 198 -8.47 3.49 8.32
N GLU A 199 -8.67 4.59 9.05
CA GLU A 199 -8.99 5.90 8.48
C GLU A 199 -7.75 6.64 7.97
N LEU A 200 -6.57 6.39 8.55
CA LEU A 200 -5.32 7.07 8.20
C LEU A 200 -4.95 7.05 6.70
N PRO A 201 -5.09 5.94 5.94
CA PRO A 201 -4.84 5.94 4.51
C PRO A 201 -5.75 6.88 3.71
N THR A 202 -6.94 7.21 4.24
CA THR A 202 -7.89 8.14 3.63
C THR A 202 -7.56 9.61 3.93
N LEU A 203 -6.63 9.85 4.87
CA LEU A 203 -6.23 11.19 5.24
C LEU A 203 -5.42 11.81 4.09
N THR A 204 -5.98 12.88 3.52
CA THR A 204 -5.34 13.65 2.46
C THR A 204 -4.71 14.92 3.02
N PHE A 205 -3.67 15.44 2.36
CA PHE A 205 -3.08 16.73 2.74
C PHE A 205 -4.11 17.86 2.68
N HIS A 206 -4.93 17.88 1.62
CA HIS A 206 -6.04 18.81 1.50
C HIS A 206 -7.09 18.29 0.49
N ASN A 207 -8.35 18.15 0.90
CA ASN A 207 -9.40 17.55 0.06
C ASN A 207 -9.59 18.24 -1.30
N ALA A 208 -9.52 19.58 -1.35
CA ALA A 208 -9.69 20.35 -2.61
C ALA A 208 -8.39 20.58 -3.40
N LEU A 209 -7.33 21.06 -2.74
CA LEU A 209 -6.10 21.53 -3.41
C LEU A 209 -5.09 20.42 -3.68
N LEU A 210 -5.00 19.44 -2.79
CA LEU A 210 -3.95 18.43 -2.81
C LEU A 210 -4.49 17.11 -2.23
N PRO A 211 -5.36 16.39 -2.98
CA PRO A 211 -6.00 15.15 -2.52
C PRO A 211 -5.02 13.96 -2.49
N LEU A 212 -3.77 14.20 -2.12
CA LEU A 212 -2.72 13.20 -1.98
C LEU A 212 -2.88 12.54 -0.62
N SER A 213 -2.99 11.21 -0.62
CA SER A 213 -2.96 10.41 0.62
C SER A 213 -1.60 10.58 1.29
N ILE A 214 -1.60 11.00 2.57
CA ILE A 214 -0.37 11.20 3.35
C ILE A 214 0.45 9.91 3.40
N PHE A 215 -0.22 8.77 3.58
CA PHE A 215 0.44 7.46 3.63
C PHE A 215 1.10 7.11 2.29
N SER A 216 0.43 7.41 1.18
CA SER A 216 1.00 7.19 -0.16
C SER A 216 2.23 8.07 -0.40
N ALA A 217 2.20 9.33 0.03
CA ALA A 217 3.34 10.23 -0.04
C ALA A 217 4.51 9.74 0.83
N LEU A 218 4.25 9.32 2.08
CA LEU A 218 5.26 8.76 2.99
C LEU A 218 5.87 7.47 2.46
N HIS A 219 5.07 6.56 1.92
CA HIS A 219 5.57 5.36 1.25
C HIS A 219 6.44 5.71 0.04
N GLY A 220 6.03 6.68 -0.77
CA GLY A 220 6.82 7.21 -1.89
C GLY A 220 8.15 7.81 -1.43
N ILE A 221 8.15 8.59 -0.34
CA ILE A 221 9.35 9.16 0.28
C ILE A 221 10.27 8.04 0.74
N LYS A 222 9.74 7.05 1.46
CA LYS A 222 10.51 5.87 1.92
C LYS A 222 11.18 5.14 0.74
N MET A 223 10.44 4.86 -0.33
CA MET A 223 10.99 4.15 -1.49
C MET A 223 12.05 4.99 -2.21
N SER A 224 11.84 6.31 -2.32
CA SER A 224 12.81 7.24 -2.91
C SER A 224 14.10 7.33 -2.08
N MET A 225 13.98 7.44 -0.75
CA MET A 225 15.13 7.44 0.17
C MET A 225 15.90 6.11 0.11
N ALA A 226 15.18 4.99 0.11
CA ALA A 226 15.78 3.66 0.01
C ALA A 226 16.51 3.46 -1.33
N TYR A 227 15.97 3.99 -2.42
CA TYR A 227 16.60 3.99 -3.74
C TYR A 227 17.87 4.85 -3.74
N ARG A 228 17.78 6.12 -3.31
CA ARG A 228 18.90 7.05 -3.22
C ARG A 228 20.07 6.45 -2.42
N LYS A 229 19.77 5.93 -1.22
CA LYS A 229 20.76 5.28 -0.35
C LYS A 229 21.42 4.06 -1.00
N ALA A 230 20.67 3.26 -1.76
CA ALA A 230 21.22 2.09 -2.44
C ALA A 230 22.20 2.49 -3.56
N ILE A 231 21.90 3.56 -4.30
CA ILE A 231 22.77 4.11 -5.34
C ILE A 231 24.03 4.74 -4.72
N GLU A 232 23.90 5.51 -3.64
CA GLU A 232 25.04 6.08 -2.89
C GLU A 232 25.99 4.96 -2.39
N GLN A 233 25.44 3.88 -1.83
CA GLN A 233 26.21 2.72 -1.39
C GLN A 233 26.93 2.00 -2.54
N ALA A 234 26.27 1.85 -3.70
CA ALA A 234 26.88 1.24 -4.88
C ALA A 234 28.03 2.11 -5.43
N ALA A 235 27.89 3.44 -5.38
CA ALA A 235 28.94 4.37 -5.75
C ALA A 235 30.14 4.29 -4.79
N GLU A 236 29.91 4.29 -3.48
CA GLU A 236 30.97 4.13 -2.47
C GLU A 236 31.76 2.83 -2.63
N GLN A 237 31.07 1.73 -2.92
CA GLN A 237 31.71 0.43 -3.14
C GLN A 237 32.57 0.42 -4.40
N SER A 238 32.16 1.15 -5.43
CA SER A 238 32.94 1.30 -6.67
C SER A 238 34.21 2.10 -6.43
N LEU A 239 34.16 3.14 -5.58
CA LEU A 239 35.33 3.93 -5.19
C LEU A 239 36.36 3.13 -4.39
N LYS A 240 35.91 2.26 -3.47
CA LYS A 240 36.80 1.38 -2.70
C LYS A 240 37.55 0.36 -3.56
N GLY A 241 37.10 0.11 -4.78
CA GLY A 241 37.76 -0.80 -5.73
C GLY A 241 39.03 -0.26 -6.38
N GLY A 242 39.45 0.97 -6.08
CA GLY A 242 40.68 1.56 -6.64
C GLY A 242 40.56 2.00 -8.10
N ALA A 243 39.39 1.84 -8.72
CA ALA A 243 39.11 2.45 -10.01
C ALA A 243 38.92 3.97 -9.81
N ALA A 244 39.60 4.78 -10.63
CA ALA A 244 39.43 6.23 -10.69
C ALA A 244 38.05 6.62 -11.28
N ALA A 245 36.99 6.13 -10.66
CA ALA A 245 35.65 6.14 -11.19
C ALA A 245 34.89 7.37 -10.68
N LYS A 246 34.60 8.28 -11.62
CA LYS A 246 33.56 9.30 -11.46
C LYS A 246 32.28 8.59 -11.00
N PRO A 247 31.59 9.07 -9.94
CA PRO A 247 30.37 8.43 -9.47
C PRO A 247 29.38 8.35 -10.64
N PRO A 248 28.97 7.14 -11.06
CA PRO A 248 28.06 7.00 -12.18
C PRO A 248 26.77 7.75 -11.87
N ARG A 249 26.45 8.76 -12.68
CA ARG A 249 25.18 9.47 -12.56
C ARG A 249 24.10 8.61 -13.19
N THR A 250 23.18 8.09 -12.38
CA THR A 250 21.99 7.42 -12.92
C THR A 250 21.12 8.45 -13.64
N PRO A 251 20.73 8.21 -14.91
CA PRO A 251 19.76 9.04 -15.59
C PRO A 251 18.48 9.21 -14.75
N TRP A 252 17.97 10.43 -14.64
CA TRP A 252 16.83 10.74 -13.78
C TRP A 252 15.59 9.89 -14.11
N GLY A 253 15.34 9.61 -15.40
CA GLY A 253 14.21 8.79 -15.84
C GLY A 253 14.33 7.33 -15.38
N GLN A 254 15.55 6.79 -15.36
CA GLN A 254 15.83 5.46 -14.81
C GLN A 254 15.59 5.44 -13.29
N ALA A 255 16.01 6.48 -12.57
CA ALA A 255 15.76 6.60 -11.14
C ALA A 255 14.26 6.69 -10.83
N LEU A 256 13.53 7.55 -11.55
CA LEU A 256 12.08 7.71 -11.39
C LEU A 256 11.32 6.40 -11.67
N LEU A 257 11.63 5.74 -12.79
CA LEU A 257 10.99 4.47 -13.13
C LEU A 257 11.32 3.37 -12.10
N SER A 258 12.55 3.35 -11.55
CA SER A 258 12.90 2.44 -10.45
C SER A 258 11.99 2.63 -9.24
N VAL A 259 11.82 3.87 -8.79
CA VAL A 259 10.98 4.21 -7.64
C VAL A 259 9.51 3.88 -7.91
N LEU A 260 9.00 4.20 -9.10
CA LEU A 260 7.62 3.86 -9.48
C LEU A 260 7.38 2.34 -9.47
N VAL A 261 8.29 1.54 -10.03
CA VAL A 261 8.16 0.08 -10.03
C VAL A 261 8.27 -0.48 -8.62
N MET A 262 9.16 0.06 -7.78
CA MET A 262 9.29 -0.33 -6.38
C MET A 262 8.03 -0.02 -5.56
N SER A 263 7.40 1.14 -5.78
CA SER A 263 6.18 1.55 -5.07
C SER A 263 4.91 0.88 -5.59
N LEU A 264 4.77 0.71 -6.90
CA LEU A 264 3.54 0.22 -7.55
C LEU A 264 3.55 -1.26 -7.90
N GLY A 265 4.71 -1.93 -7.82
CA GLY A 265 4.90 -3.29 -8.35
C GLY A 265 3.96 -4.33 -7.74
N GLY A 266 3.64 -4.24 -6.44
CA GLY A 266 2.70 -5.16 -5.78
C GLY A 266 1.29 -5.07 -6.37
N GLY A 267 0.78 -3.84 -6.48
CA GLY A 267 -0.53 -3.58 -7.07
C GLY A 267 -0.58 -3.96 -8.55
N PHE A 268 0.43 -3.55 -9.31
CA PHE A 268 0.56 -3.85 -10.73
C PHE A 268 0.53 -5.36 -11.02
N THR A 269 1.36 -6.14 -10.32
CA THR A 269 1.45 -7.59 -10.52
C THR A 269 0.14 -8.28 -10.17
N THR A 270 -0.47 -7.89 -9.05
CA THR A 270 -1.72 -8.49 -8.58
C THR A 270 -2.87 -8.20 -9.54
N SER A 271 -2.99 -6.95 -10.02
CA SER A 271 -3.97 -6.59 -11.05
C SER A 271 -3.76 -7.41 -12.34
N MET A 272 -2.52 -7.55 -12.81
CA MET A 272 -2.23 -8.36 -14.00
C MET A 272 -2.62 -9.83 -13.81
N LEU A 273 -2.29 -10.44 -12.66
CA LEU A 273 -2.64 -11.82 -12.36
C LEU A 273 -4.16 -12.04 -12.24
N LEU A 274 -4.90 -11.01 -11.83
CA LEU A 274 -6.37 -11.01 -11.77
C LEU A 274 -7.03 -10.66 -13.12
N GLY A 275 -6.26 -10.38 -14.17
CA GLY A 275 -6.80 -9.91 -15.46
C GLY A 275 -7.47 -8.54 -15.38
N MET A 276 -7.13 -7.73 -14.38
CA MET A 276 -7.63 -6.38 -14.19
C MET A 276 -6.62 -5.33 -14.69
N PRO A 277 -7.09 -4.17 -15.17
CA PRO A 277 -6.17 -3.07 -15.47
C PRO A 277 -5.42 -2.66 -14.18
N PRO A 278 -4.13 -2.30 -14.26
CA PRO A 278 -3.38 -1.79 -13.13
C PRO A 278 -4.10 -0.61 -12.45
N SER A 279 -4.34 -0.70 -11.15
CA SER A 279 -5.16 0.27 -10.41
C SER A 279 -4.64 1.71 -10.47
N TRP A 280 -3.32 1.88 -10.63
CA TRP A 280 -2.69 3.20 -10.76
C TRP A 280 -3.03 3.90 -12.09
N LEU A 281 -3.40 3.17 -13.15
CA LEU A 281 -3.87 3.77 -14.40
C LEU A 281 -5.25 4.42 -14.23
N GLY A 282 -6.06 3.92 -13.31
CA GLY A 282 -7.37 4.48 -12.99
C GLY A 282 -7.33 5.67 -12.02
N SER A 283 -6.16 6.02 -11.48
CA SER A 283 -6.01 7.07 -10.48
C SER A 283 -5.15 8.22 -10.97
N ASN A 284 -5.77 9.40 -11.09
CA ASN A 284 -5.09 10.66 -11.42
C ASN A 284 -4.20 11.18 -10.27
N VAL A 285 -4.17 10.50 -9.13
CA VAL A 285 -3.50 10.98 -7.91
C VAL A 285 -2.28 10.12 -7.58
N VAL A 286 -2.36 8.81 -7.83
CA VAL A 286 -1.35 7.83 -7.40
C VAL A 286 0.02 8.10 -8.05
N VAL A 287 0.08 8.19 -9.38
CA VAL A 287 1.36 8.43 -10.08
C VAL A 287 1.93 9.81 -9.73
N PRO A 288 1.16 10.92 -9.78
CA PRO A 288 1.67 12.22 -9.34
C PRO A 288 2.19 12.24 -7.89
N THR A 289 1.55 11.51 -6.97
CA THR A 289 2.04 11.40 -5.58
C THR A 289 3.46 10.83 -5.55
N TYR A 290 3.72 9.72 -6.26
CA TYR A 290 5.04 9.08 -6.26
C TYR A 290 6.10 9.89 -7.03
N VAL A 291 5.71 10.53 -8.14
CA VAL A 291 6.60 11.45 -8.86
C VAL A 291 6.98 12.63 -7.98
N LEU A 292 6.02 13.22 -7.26
CA LEU A 292 6.28 14.32 -6.33
C LEU A 292 7.19 13.88 -5.18
N SER A 293 6.92 12.74 -4.54
CA SER A 293 7.81 12.18 -3.52
C SER A 293 9.23 11.96 -4.03
N PHE A 294 9.38 11.46 -5.26
CA PHE A 294 10.69 11.30 -5.91
C PHE A 294 11.39 12.64 -6.09
N VAL A 295 10.72 13.63 -6.69
CA VAL A 295 11.29 14.97 -6.92
C VAL A 295 11.70 15.63 -5.61
N LEU A 296 10.86 15.55 -4.58
CA LEU A 296 11.17 16.10 -3.27
C LEU A 296 12.42 15.45 -2.67
N VAL A 297 12.55 14.12 -2.70
CA VAL A 297 13.71 13.43 -2.10
C VAL A 297 15.00 13.58 -2.92
N HIS A 298 14.91 13.64 -4.25
CA HIS A 298 16.09 13.64 -5.12
C HIS A 298 16.55 15.02 -5.58
N HIS A 299 15.65 16.00 -5.66
CA HIS A 299 15.93 17.31 -6.25
C HIS A 299 15.73 18.49 -5.28
N THR A 300 15.36 18.22 -4.02
CA THR A 300 15.27 19.25 -2.99
C THR A 300 16.10 18.86 -1.76
N ILE A 301 16.29 19.82 -0.86
CA ILE A 301 16.97 19.62 0.44
C ILE A 301 16.16 18.76 1.42
N LEU A 302 14.96 18.27 1.05
CA LEU A 302 14.11 17.48 1.95
C LEU A 302 14.83 16.25 2.51
N TYR A 303 15.62 15.55 1.70
CA TYR A 303 16.37 14.38 2.16
C TYR A 303 17.36 14.75 3.28
N ASP A 304 18.08 15.85 3.12
CA ASP A 304 19.09 16.31 4.07
C ASP A 304 18.38 16.82 5.34
N ILE A 305 17.33 17.63 5.19
CA ILE A 305 16.48 18.08 6.31
C ILE A 305 15.94 16.91 7.12
N LEU A 306 15.38 15.88 6.46
CA LEU A 306 14.81 14.73 7.15
C LEU A 306 15.88 13.92 7.91
N ASN A 307 17.07 13.74 7.32
CA ASN A 307 18.15 13.00 7.96
C ASN A 307 18.83 13.78 9.09
N ASP A 308 18.90 15.12 8.98
CA ASP A 308 19.60 15.97 9.95
C ASP A 308 18.70 16.40 11.11
N LEU A 309 17.42 16.70 10.86
CA LEU A 309 16.50 17.20 11.89
C LEU A 309 15.76 16.09 12.65
N VAL A 310 15.47 14.95 12.01
CA VAL A 310 14.66 13.89 12.62
C VAL A 310 15.56 12.73 13.03
N PRO A 311 15.54 12.29 14.31
CA PRO A 311 16.30 11.13 14.72
C PRO A 311 16.02 9.92 13.81
N PRO A 312 17.05 9.24 13.25
CA PRO A 312 16.85 8.19 12.25
C PRO A 312 15.91 7.07 12.70
N ALA A 313 15.91 6.74 14.00
CA ALA A 313 15.01 5.75 14.58
C ALA A 313 13.54 6.16 14.49
N VAL A 314 13.23 7.44 14.71
CA VAL A 314 11.86 7.98 14.64
C VAL A 314 11.41 8.04 13.18
N LEU A 315 12.25 8.60 12.30
CA LEU A 315 11.94 8.72 10.87
C LEU A 315 11.70 7.33 10.23
N ASP A 316 12.62 6.38 10.46
CA ASP A 316 12.49 5.01 9.97
C ASP A 316 11.19 4.37 10.48
N SER A 317 10.84 4.55 11.76
CA SER A 317 9.65 3.95 12.34
C SER A 317 8.36 4.50 11.71
N VAL A 318 8.26 5.83 11.53
CA VAL A 318 7.10 6.46 10.88
C VAL A 318 6.96 5.99 9.43
N LEU A 319 8.07 5.98 8.68
CA LEU A 319 8.08 5.51 7.29
C LEU A 319 7.75 4.02 7.19
N ILE A 320 8.22 3.20 8.13
CA ILE A 320 7.87 1.77 8.21
C ILE A 320 6.38 1.58 8.44
N VAL A 321 5.78 2.29 9.41
CA VAL A 321 4.34 2.20 9.71
C VAL A 321 3.48 2.63 8.51
N ALA A 322 3.86 3.70 7.82
CA ALA A 322 3.14 4.14 6.63
C ALA A 322 3.20 3.11 5.49
N ASP A 323 4.39 2.58 5.21
CA ASP A 323 4.62 1.55 4.20
C ASP A 323 3.89 0.24 4.54
N SER A 324 3.98 -0.26 5.77
CA SER A 324 3.30 -1.48 6.19
C SER A 324 1.79 -1.37 6.13
N SER A 325 1.23 -0.21 6.48
CA SER A 325 -0.21 0.04 6.41
C SER A 325 -0.73 0.00 4.97
N LEU A 326 -0.02 0.62 4.02
CA LEU A 326 -0.39 0.55 2.60
C LEU A 326 -0.24 -0.87 2.03
N ARG A 327 0.83 -1.58 2.41
CA ARG A 327 1.00 -2.98 1.99
C ARG A 327 -0.13 -3.85 2.51
N ALA A 328 -0.50 -3.73 3.78
CA ALA A 328 -1.64 -4.44 4.36
C ALA A 328 -2.97 -4.09 3.69
N LEU A 329 -3.18 -2.82 3.34
CA LEU A 329 -4.37 -2.41 2.58
C LEU A 329 -4.39 -3.04 1.18
N SER A 330 -3.23 -3.14 0.52
CA SER A 330 -3.10 -3.80 -0.79
C SER A 330 -3.34 -5.31 -0.69
N ILE A 331 -2.76 -5.96 0.34
CA ILE A 331 -3.01 -7.37 0.67
C ILE A 331 -4.51 -7.62 0.84
N ALA A 332 -5.19 -6.79 1.64
CA ALA A 332 -6.60 -6.96 1.93
C ALA A 332 -7.48 -6.67 0.70
N LYS A 333 -7.39 -5.47 0.11
CA LYS A 333 -8.31 -5.01 -0.94
C LYS A 333 -8.04 -5.66 -2.30
N LEU A 334 -6.78 -5.70 -2.73
CA LEU A 334 -6.45 -6.15 -4.08
C LEU A 334 -6.06 -7.63 -4.11
N GLY A 335 -5.30 -8.09 -3.11
CA GLY A 335 -4.89 -9.49 -3.02
C GLY A 335 -6.06 -10.41 -2.66
N VAL A 336 -6.51 -10.34 -1.41
CA VAL A 336 -7.49 -11.27 -0.86
C VAL A 336 -8.91 -10.97 -1.33
N ASP A 337 -9.44 -9.76 -1.10
CA ASP A 337 -10.80 -9.39 -1.53
C ASP A 337 -10.91 -9.40 -3.06
N GLY A 338 -9.92 -8.85 -3.76
CA GLY A 338 -9.88 -8.80 -5.22
C GLY A 338 -9.90 -10.20 -5.86
N SER A 339 -9.14 -11.15 -5.33
CA SER A 339 -9.21 -12.54 -5.79
C SER A 339 -10.58 -13.17 -5.53
N ARG A 340 -11.14 -13.03 -4.33
CA ARG A 340 -12.46 -13.54 -3.99
C ARG A 340 -13.53 -13.01 -4.96
N MET A 341 -13.54 -11.71 -5.21
CA MET A 341 -14.49 -11.07 -6.13
C MET A 341 -14.31 -11.57 -7.58
N ARG A 342 -13.06 -11.68 -8.05
CA ARG A 342 -12.78 -12.09 -9.43
C ARG A 342 -13.22 -13.53 -9.69
N PHE A 343 -12.87 -14.45 -8.81
CA PHE A 343 -13.25 -15.85 -8.97
C PHE A 343 -14.75 -16.07 -8.75
N ALA A 344 -15.40 -15.29 -7.87
CA ALA A 344 -16.84 -15.30 -7.73
C ALA A 344 -17.57 -14.82 -8.99
N ALA A 345 -17.00 -13.83 -9.71
CA ALA A 345 -17.56 -13.34 -10.97
C ALA A 345 -17.43 -14.36 -12.11
N ASP A 346 -16.32 -15.10 -12.17
CA ASP A 346 -16.08 -16.12 -13.20
C ASP A 346 -16.83 -17.44 -12.92
N SER A 347 -17.20 -17.71 -11.65
CA SER A 347 -18.02 -18.85 -11.29
C SER A 347 -19.50 -18.62 -11.65
N HIS A 348 -19.83 -18.65 -12.94
CA HIS A 348 -21.21 -18.74 -13.45
C HIS A 348 -21.92 -20.07 -13.07
N VAL A 349 -21.25 -20.95 -12.31
CA VAL A 349 -21.75 -22.27 -11.92
C VAL A 349 -22.60 -22.14 -10.64
N SER A 350 -23.86 -21.81 -10.87
CA SER A 350 -25.05 -22.42 -10.26
C SER A 350 -24.91 -22.92 -8.82
N SER A 351 -25.27 -22.09 -7.83
CA SER A 351 -25.96 -22.44 -6.56
C SER A 351 -25.38 -23.53 -5.63
N GLY A 352 -24.28 -24.19 -5.98
CA GLY A 352 -23.72 -25.34 -5.28
C GLY A 352 -22.33 -25.04 -4.77
N GLY A 353 -22.25 -24.52 -3.55
CA GLY A 353 -21.04 -24.48 -2.71
C GLY A 353 -19.71 -24.29 -3.43
N VAL A 354 -19.52 -23.15 -4.11
CA VAL A 354 -18.21 -22.83 -4.70
C VAL A 354 -17.20 -22.70 -3.56
N SER A 355 -16.20 -23.58 -3.55
CA SER A 355 -15.07 -23.48 -2.64
C SER A 355 -14.34 -22.17 -2.88
N GLU A 356 -14.16 -21.37 -1.84
CA GLU A 356 -13.36 -20.14 -1.89
C GLU A 356 -11.95 -20.48 -2.39
N PRO A 357 -11.39 -19.67 -3.31
CA PRO A 357 -10.08 -19.91 -3.89
C PRO A 357 -8.97 -19.48 -2.90
N TRP A 358 -8.92 -20.12 -1.73
CA TRP A 358 -8.05 -19.74 -0.62
C TRP A 358 -6.57 -19.65 -1.05
N PHE A 359 -6.11 -20.56 -1.92
CA PHE A 359 -4.74 -20.51 -2.42
C PHE A 359 -4.48 -19.22 -3.22
N ALA A 360 -5.41 -18.83 -4.09
CA ALA A 360 -5.29 -17.60 -4.86
C ALA A 360 -5.32 -16.37 -3.94
N MET A 361 -6.16 -16.38 -2.90
CA MET A 361 -6.20 -15.32 -1.88
C MET A 361 -4.84 -15.15 -1.18
N LEU A 362 -4.23 -16.25 -0.74
CA LEU A 362 -2.92 -16.22 -0.06
C LEU A 362 -1.80 -15.79 -1.00
N PHE A 363 -1.77 -16.35 -2.21
CA PHE A 363 -0.74 -16.07 -3.20
C PHE A 363 -0.81 -14.61 -3.68
N LEU A 364 -2.00 -14.13 -4.05
CA LEU A 364 -2.20 -12.75 -4.51
C LEU A 364 -2.08 -11.74 -3.38
N GLY A 365 -2.47 -12.10 -2.15
CA GLY A 365 -2.15 -11.33 -0.96
C GLY A 365 -0.64 -11.14 -0.79
N MET A 366 0.13 -12.23 -0.81
CA MET A 366 1.60 -12.17 -0.74
C MET A 366 2.19 -11.29 -1.85
N VAL A 367 1.79 -11.50 -3.11
CA VAL A 367 2.25 -10.69 -4.26
C VAL A 367 1.87 -9.22 -4.11
N ALA A 368 0.66 -8.90 -3.63
CA ALA A 368 0.23 -7.52 -3.41
C ALA A 368 1.10 -6.81 -2.36
N GLY A 369 1.49 -7.52 -1.30
CA GLY A 369 2.32 -6.98 -0.21
C GLY A 369 3.82 -6.87 -0.53
N SER A 370 4.38 -7.75 -1.37
CA SER A 370 5.83 -7.82 -1.63
C SER A 370 6.26 -7.64 -3.09
N GLY A 371 5.32 -7.46 -4.03
CA GLY A 371 5.63 -7.46 -5.47
C GLY A 371 6.58 -6.35 -5.91
N GLY A 372 6.58 -5.19 -5.25
CA GLY A 372 7.55 -4.12 -5.52
C GLY A 372 9.00 -4.56 -5.29
N GLY A 373 9.25 -5.34 -4.23
CA GLY A 373 10.55 -5.92 -3.94
C GLY A 373 10.94 -7.03 -4.92
N MET A 374 9.96 -7.82 -5.38
CA MET A 374 10.18 -8.86 -6.40
C MET A 374 10.66 -8.25 -7.72
N TRP A 375 10.01 -7.18 -8.19
CA TRP A 375 10.44 -6.45 -9.39
C TRP A 375 11.78 -5.76 -9.22
N ALA A 376 12.02 -5.15 -8.05
CA ALA A 376 13.28 -4.49 -7.75
C ALA A 376 14.48 -5.43 -7.86
N ASP A 377 14.30 -6.68 -7.42
CA ASP A 377 15.34 -7.69 -7.48
C ASP A 377 15.45 -8.35 -8.86
N LEU A 378 14.31 -8.65 -9.50
CA LEU A 378 14.25 -9.20 -10.87
C LEU A 378 15.00 -8.30 -11.87
N LEU A 379 14.80 -6.98 -11.79
CA LEU A 379 15.38 -6.00 -12.73
C LEU A 379 16.67 -5.34 -12.21
N LYS A 380 17.14 -5.73 -11.02
CA LYS A 380 18.27 -5.07 -10.32
C LYS A 380 18.15 -3.55 -10.29
N LEU A 381 16.95 -3.04 -9.97
CA LEU A 381 16.62 -1.61 -10.06
C LEU A 381 17.54 -0.73 -9.21
N LYS A 382 18.05 -1.27 -8.09
CA LYS A 382 18.97 -0.58 -7.17
C LYS A 382 20.41 -0.42 -7.68
N SER A 383 20.69 -0.84 -8.91
CA SER A 383 22.01 -0.72 -9.53
C SER A 383 21.97 0.22 -10.73
N HIS A 384 23.13 0.78 -11.10
CA HIS A 384 23.24 1.65 -12.28
C HIS A 384 22.92 0.92 -13.59
N GLN A 385 23.24 -0.38 -13.65
CA GLN A 385 22.98 -1.21 -14.81
C GLN A 385 21.82 -2.16 -14.52
N TRP A 386 20.65 -1.85 -15.08
CA TRP A 386 19.52 -2.76 -15.01
C TRP A 386 19.83 -4.04 -15.78
N THR A 387 19.68 -5.16 -15.07
CA THR A 387 19.90 -6.49 -15.62
C THR A 387 18.77 -7.37 -15.16
N PHE A 388 18.31 -8.25 -16.04
CA PHE A 388 17.41 -9.32 -15.63
C PHE A 388 18.22 -10.34 -14.85
N SER A 389 17.84 -10.54 -13.58
CA SER A 389 18.51 -11.50 -12.70
C SER A 389 17.50 -12.52 -12.18
N THR A 390 17.98 -13.72 -11.82
CA THR A 390 17.14 -14.67 -11.10
C THR A 390 16.77 -14.04 -9.75
N PRO A 391 15.48 -13.78 -9.49
CA PRO A 391 15.09 -13.07 -8.29
C PRO A 391 15.34 -13.97 -7.07
N SER A 392 15.85 -13.38 -6.01
CA SER A 392 16.26 -14.04 -4.76
C SER A 392 15.15 -14.89 -4.15
N PHE A 393 13.88 -14.53 -4.37
CA PHE A 393 12.75 -15.30 -3.88
C PHE A 393 12.64 -16.71 -4.46
N VAL A 394 13.24 -16.97 -5.63
CA VAL A 394 13.31 -18.31 -6.23
C VAL A 394 14.21 -19.23 -5.40
N HIS A 395 15.22 -18.67 -4.72
CA HIS A 395 16.13 -19.42 -3.88
C HIS A 395 15.70 -19.42 -2.41
N THR A 396 15.31 -18.26 -1.90
CA THR A 396 14.95 -18.06 -0.49
C THR A 396 13.87 -17.01 -0.37
N ALA A 397 12.74 -17.36 0.26
CA ALA A 397 11.69 -16.39 0.56
C ALA A 397 12.24 -15.22 1.37
N THR A 398 12.10 -14.00 0.83
CA THR A 398 12.54 -12.78 1.49
C THR A 398 11.69 -12.50 2.72
N TYR A 399 12.20 -11.71 3.67
CA TYR A 399 11.43 -11.32 4.85
C TYR A 399 10.10 -10.65 4.46
N ASP A 400 10.14 -9.71 3.51
CA ASP A 400 8.96 -9.01 2.99
C ASP A 400 7.90 -9.97 2.47
N MET A 401 8.28 -11.05 1.78
CA MET A 401 7.34 -12.08 1.32
C MET A 401 6.75 -12.89 2.46
N LYS A 402 7.56 -13.25 3.46
CA LYS A 402 7.08 -13.97 4.65
C LYS A 402 6.09 -13.11 5.43
N ALA A 403 6.40 -11.84 5.63
CA ALA A 403 5.52 -10.90 6.30
C ALA A 403 4.21 -10.70 5.52
N ALA A 404 4.30 -10.46 4.20
CA ALA A 404 3.13 -10.31 3.34
C ALA A 404 2.27 -11.59 3.31
N PHE A 405 2.88 -12.78 3.27
CA PHE A 405 2.18 -14.05 3.32
C PHE A 405 1.47 -14.26 4.65
N LEU A 406 2.14 -14.00 5.79
CA LEU A 406 1.52 -14.12 7.12
C LEU A 406 0.36 -13.14 7.30
N SER A 407 0.51 -11.90 6.83
CA SER A 407 -0.57 -10.91 6.83
C SER A 407 -1.73 -11.32 5.92
N ALA A 408 -1.44 -11.84 4.72
CA ALA A 408 -2.47 -12.37 3.82
C ALA A 408 -3.21 -13.57 4.42
N PHE A 409 -2.48 -14.48 5.06
CA PHE A 409 -3.03 -15.62 5.77
C PHE A 409 -3.93 -15.19 6.93
N PHE A 410 -3.45 -14.26 7.77
CA PHE A 410 -4.26 -13.71 8.85
C PHE A 410 -5.55 -13.07 8.33
N TYR A 411 -5.47 -12.23 7.30
CA TYR A 411 -6.64 -11.57 6.72
C TYR A 411 -7.62 -12.56 6.08
N ALA A 412 -7.11 -13.51 5.31
CA ALA A 412 -7.92 -14.54 4.68
C ALA A 412 -8.61 -15.40 5.76
N ALA A 413 -7.88 -15.88 6.77
CA ALA A 413 -8.43 -16.73 7.82
C ALA A 413 -9.46 -16.01 8.71
N SER A 414 -9.31 -14.70 8.92
CA SER A 414 -10.27 -13.90 9.70
C SER A 414 -11.53 -13.53 8.93
N THR A 415 -11.47 -13.46 7.59
CA THR A 415 -12.60 -13.05 6.74
C THR A 415 -13.26 -14.17 5.95
N SER A 416 -12.60 -15.33 5.82
CA SER A 416 -13.12 -16.51 5.11
C SER A 416 -13.63 -17.55 6.10
N PRO A 417 -14.95 -17.80 6.16
CA PRO A 417 -15.51 -18.87 6.98
C PRO A 417 -14.94 -20.24 6.60
N GLN A 418 -14.72 -20.49 5.30
CA GLN A 418 -14.22 -21.76 4.80
C GLN A 418 -12.77 -22.01 5.22
N LEU A 419 -11.89 -21.01 5.07
CA LEU A 419 -10.50 -21.14 5.51
C LEU A 419 -10.41 -21.28 7.03
N TYR A 420 -11.26 -20.57 7.78
CA TYR A 420 -11.35 -20.72 9.22
C TYR A 420 -11.80 -22.12 9.65
N GLN A 421 -12.83 -22.68 9.00
CA GLN A 421 -13.29 -24.05 9.24
C GLN A 421 -12.20 -25.08 8.91
N LEU A 422 -11.51 -24.91 7.78
CA LEU A 422 -10.38 -25.74 7.38
C LEU A 422 -9.26 -25.75 8.44
N LEU A 423 -8.94 -24.59 9.02
CA LEU A 423 -7.94 -24.47 10.07
C LEU A 423 -8.37 -25.07 11.41
N ARG A 424 -9.67 -25.05 11.71
CA ARG A 424 -10.23 -25.59 12.94
C ARG A 424 -10.34 -27.12 12.92
N GLY A 425 -10.46 -27.73 11.73
CA GLY A 425 -10.62 -29.17 11.56
C GLY A 425 -12.01 -29.71 11.92
N ASP A 426 -12.97 -28.83 12.22
CA ASP A 426 -14.37 -29.20 12.46
C ASP A 426 -15.09 -29.35 11.11
N SER A 427 -15.36 -30.60 10.71
CA SER A 427 -16.08 -30.91 9.46
C SER A 427 -17.59 -30.83 9.61
N ASP A 428 -18.11 -30.91 10.84
CA ASP A 428 -19.52 -31.19 11.15
C ASP A 428 -20.31 -29.95 11.60
N LEU A 429 -19.72 -28.75 11.60
CA LEU A 429 -20.46 -27.54 11.94
C LEU A 429 -21.32 -27.10 10.74
N ASP A 430 -22.60 -27.45 10.83
CA ASP A 430 -23.69 -27.10 9.92
C ASP A 430 -23.46 -25.77 9.18
N ALA A 431 -23.22 -25.89 7.86
CA ALA A 431 -23.06 -24.77 6.92
C ALA A 431 -24.27 -23.81 6.88
N SER A 432 -25.37 -24.17 7.56
CA SER A 432 -26.61 -23.40 7.64
C SER A 432 -26.52 -22.18 8.56
N SER A 433 -25.51 -22.09 9.45
CA SER A 433 -25.44 -20.97 10.41
C SER A 433 -25.15 -19.61 9.76
N GLY A 434 -24.81 -19.54 8.47
CA GLY A 434 -24.61 -18.28 7.73
C GLY A 434 -23.63 -17.32 8.41
N LYS A 435 -22.75 -17.83 9.29
CA LYS A 435 -21.94 -16.99 10.17
C LYS A 435 -20.88 -16.29 9.32
N VAL A 436 -20.98 -14.97 9.38
CA VAL A 436 -19.99 -13.97 8.98
C VAL A 436 -18.61 -14.38 9.51
N GLY A 437 -17.53 -14.03 8.80
CA GLY A 437 -16.16 -14.33 9.20
C GLY A 437 -15.84 -13.96 10.67
N LEU A 438 -14.74 -14.49 11.20
CA LEU A 438 -14.35 -14.30 12.61
C LEU A 438 -14.32 -12.82 13.02
N LEU A 439 -13.91 -11.96 12.10
CA LEU A 439 -13.85 -10.52 12.27
C LEU A 439 -14.70 -9.82 11.20
N GLU A 440 -15.24 -8.65 11.54
CA GLU A 440 -15.80 -7.75 10.55
C GLU A 440 -14.71 -7.33 9.54
N LEU A 441 -15.11 -7.03 8.30
CA LEU A 441 -14.16 -6.72 7.23
C LEU A 441 -13.26 -5.52 7.55
N GLN A 442 -13.78 -4.51 8.28
CA GLN A 442 -13.01 -3.35 8.71
C GLN A 442 -12.01 -3.71 9.81
N ASP A 443 -12.44 -4.45 10.82
CA ASP A 443 -11.58 -4.94 11.89
C ASP A 443 -10.47 -5.83 11.35
N ALA A 444 -10.79 -6.75 10.45
CA ALA A 444 -9.80 -7.60 9.80
C ALA A 444 -8.75 -6.79 9.04
N LYS A 445 -9.14 -5.68 8.39
CA LYS A 445 -8.20 -4.76 7.72
C LYS A 445 -7.28 -4.08 8.72
N ALA A 446 -7.83 -3.52 9.80
CA ALA A 446 -7.07 -2.89 10.88
C ALA A 446 -6.03 -3.86 11.47
N MET A 447 -6.49 -5.07 11.78
CA MET A 447 -5.68 -6.14 12.33
C MET A 447 -4.55 -6.55 11.40
N THR A 448 -4.83 -6.63 10.10
CA THR A 448 -3.82 -6.99 9.10
C THR A 448 -2.77 -5.89 8.95
N MET A 449 -3.18 -4.62 9.01
CA MET A 449 -2.24 -3.49 9.07
C MET A 449 -1.32 -3.62 10.26
N LEU A 450 -1.87 -3.92 11.43
CA LEU A 450 -1.07 -4.05 12.62
C LEU A 450 -0.12 -5.25 12.57
N VAL A 451 -0.59 -6.44 12.15
CA VAL A 451 0.27 -7.62 11.96
C VAL A 451 1.43 -7.25 11.04
N MET A 452 1.17 -6.56 9.93
CA MET A 452 2.22 -6.11 9.01
C MET A 452 3.17 -5.09 9.66
N CYS A 453 2.65 -4.11 10.40
CA CYS A 453 3.45 -3.12 11.13
C CYS A 453 4.37 -3.80 12.15
N THR A 454 3.84 -4.72 12.97
CA THR A 454 4.58 -5.42 14.01
C THR A 454 5.70 -6.27 13.42
N LEU A 455 5.43 -6.98 12.32
CA LEU A 455 6.46 -7.77 11.62
C LEU A 455 7.57 -6.84 11.10
N MET A 456 7.21 -5.78 10.36
CA MET A 456 8.20 -4.87 9.77
C MET A 456 9.03 -4.10 10.82
N LEU A 457 8.41 -3.67 11.92
CA LEU A 457 9.12 -3.04 13.04
C LEU A 457 10.00 -4.05 13.79
N GLY A 458 9.51 -5.28 14.00
CA GLY A 458 10.26 -6.37 14.62
C GLY A 458 11.54 -6.69 13.86
N GLN A 459 11.49 -6.73 12.53
CA GLN A 459 12.67 -6.90 11.68
C GLN A 459 13.73 -5.81 11.92
N ARG A 460 13.29 -4.57 12.12
CA ARG A 460 14.19 -3.44 12.36
C ARG A 460 14.78 -3.47 13.76
N ALA A 461 13.96 -3.83 14.76
CA ALA A 461 14.39 -4.00 16.14
C ALA A 461 15.47 -5.09 16.24
N GLU A 462 15.27 -6.24 15.58
CA GLU A 462 16.25 -7.34 15.54
C GLU A 462 17.62 -6.87 15.02
N GLN A 463 17.65 -6.16 13.89
CA GLN A 463 18.90 -5.60 13.35
C GLN A 463 19.58 -4.62 14.30
N THR A 464 18.80 -3.89 15.09
CA THR A 464 19.33 -2.91 16.06
C THR A 464 19.88 -3.62 17.28
N VAL A 465 19.19 -4.64 17.79
CA VAL A 465 19.64 -5.48 18.90
C VAL A 465 20.92 -6.24 18.53
N LEU A 466 21.01 -6.82 17.34
CA LEU A 466 22.21 -7.52 16.87
C LEU A 466 23.44 -6.60 16.80
N ARG A 467 23.25 -5.33 16.40
CA ARG A 467 24.30 -4.31 16.41
C ARG A 467 24.72 -3.92 17.83
N LEU A 468 23.75 -3.65 18.70
CA LEU A 468 24.00 -3.21 20.08
C LEU A 468 24.67 -4.30 20.93
N THR A 469 24.30 -5.56 20.71
CA THR A 469 24.86 -6.70 21.45
C THR A 469 26.25 -7.11 20.96
N GLY A 470 26.77 -6.52 19.89
CA GLY A 470 28.05 -6.91 19.29
C GLY A 470 28.04 -8.34 18.71
N LEU A 471 26.88 -9.01 18.71
CA LEU A 471 26.71 -10.37 18.17
C LEU A 471 26.79 -10.40 16.63
N ASP A 472 26.86 -9.24 15.98
CA ASP A 472 27.17 -9.09 14.56
C ASP A 472 28.55 -9.69 14.17
N GLY A 473 29.41 -10.01 15.15
CA GLY A 473 30.74 -10.60 14.97
C GLY A 473 30.79 -12.09 14.57
N GLY A 474 29.69 -12.84 14.62
CA GLY A 474 29.75 -14.29 14.42
C GLY A 474 28.49 -14.91 13.84
N SER A 475 28.39 -14.96 12.51
CA SER A 475 27.61 -15.90 11.68
C SER A 475 26.41 -16.66 12.31
N VAL A 476 25.47 -15.99 12.99
CA VAL A 476 24.18 -16.61 13.31
C VAL A 476 23.33 -16.59 12.03
N ALA A 477 23.17 -17.77 11.43
CA ALA A 477 22.74 -18.00 10.06
C ALA A 477 21.25 -17.74 9.76
N TRP A 478 20.49 -17.11 10.65
CA TRP A 478 19.04 -16.99 10.51
C TRP A 478 18.55 -15.76 9.72
N GLY A 479 19.39 -14.74 9.50
CA GLY A 479 18.96 -13.46 8.90
C GLY A 479 19.67 -13.01 7.63
N LYS A 480 20.75 -13.68 7.19
CA LYS A 480 21.43 -13.32 5.93
C LYS A 480 20.69 -13.91 4.72
N SER A 481 19.48 -13.42 4.49
CA SER A 481 18.88 -13.43 3.15
C SER A 481 19.76 -12.56 2.25
N SER A 482 20.76 -13.18 1.61
CA SER A 482 21.31 -12.87 0.27
C SER A 482 21.59 -11.41 -0.12
N ALA A 483 21.61 -10.46 0.80
CA ALA A 483 22.08 -9.12 0.56
C ALA A 483 23.60 -9.17 0.37
N PHE A 484 23.97 -9.11 -0.91
CA PHE A 484 25.22 -8.56 -1.41
C PHE A 484 26.48 -9.46 -1.44
N LYS A 485 26.51 -10.66 -0.84
CA LYS A 485 27.75 -11.50 -0.89
C LYS A 485 27.92 -12.41 -2.13
N GLN A 486 26.92 -12.55 -3.00
CA GLN A 486 27.01 -13.50 -4.12
C GLN A 486 27.45 -12.89 -5.46
N SER A 487 27.33 -11.57 -5.64
CA SER A 487 27.76 -10.90 -6.89
C SER A 487 29.29 -10.73 -6.97
N THR A 488 29.96 -10.48 -5.85
CA THR A 488 31.41 -10.23 -5.84
C THR A 488 32.27 -11.48 -6.01
N ARG A 489 31.74 -12.68 -5.72
CA ARG A 489 32.49 -13.94 -5.90
C ARG A 489 32.52 -14.44 -7.34
N VAL A 490 31.51 -14.10 -8.15
CA VAL A 490 31.48 -14.47 -9.58
C VAL A 490 32.27 -13.47 -10.43
N SER A 491 32.19 -12.17 -10.12
CA SER A 491 33.02 -11.15 -10.80
C SER A 491 34.51 -11.37 -10.54
N LYS A 492 34.91 -11.60 -9.27
CA LYS A 492 36.32 -11.81 -8.94
C LYS A 492 36.91 -13.06 -9.60
N LYS A 493 36.10 -14.12 -9.79
CA LYS A 493 36.54 -15.32 -10.51
C LYS A 493 36.75 -15.03 -12.00
N ASN A 494 35.91 -14.21 -12.63
CA ASN A 494 36.09 -13.84 -14.05
C ASN A 494 37.26 -12.85 -14.24
N ASP A 495 37.47 -11.92 -13.32
CA ASP A 495 38.59 -10.97 -13.39
C ASP A 495 39.95 -11.65 -13.17
N ASP A 496 40.02 -12.63 -12.25
CA ASP A 496 41.23 -13.44 -12.02
C ASP A 496 41.53 -14.37 -13.22
N THR A 497 40.48 -14.85 -13.93
CA THR A 497 40.65 -15.70 -15.13
C THR A 497 41.10 -14.87 -16.34
N ASN A 498 40.54 -13.68 -16.55
CA ASN A 498 40.97 -12.75 -17.61
C ASN A 498 42.38 -12.19 -17.34
N ALA A 499 42.74 -11.93 -16.08
CA ALA A 499 44.10 -11.51 -15.72
C ALA A 499 45.14 -12.63 -15.90
N GLN A 500 44.74 -13.90 -15.75
CA GLN A 500 45.58 -15.05 -16.08
C GLN A 500 45.71 -15.27 -17.59
N GLU A 501 44.66 -15.08 -18.39
CA GLU A 501 44.74 -15.16 -19.85
C GLU A 501 45.58 -14.02 -20.45
N LEU A 502 45.46 -12.78 -19.94
CA LEU A 502 46.31 -11.67 -20.37
C LEU A 502 47.80 -11.87 -20.02
N LYS A 503 48.10 -12.49 -18.86
CA LYS A 503 49.47 -12.89 -18.50
C LYS A 503 49.98 -14.09 -19.30
N ALA A 504 49.09 -14.97 -19.77
CA ALA A 504 49.47 -16.08 -20.65
C ALA A 504 49.75 -15.58 -22.08
N MET A 505 48.96 -14.63 -22.59
CA MET A 505 49.20 -14.01 -23.89
C MET A 505 50.44 -13.11 -23.90
N SER A 506 50.72 -12.35 -22.83
CA SER A 506 51.95 -11.54 -22.77
C SER A 506 53.23 -12.37 -22.65
N LYS A 507 53.11 -13.67 -22.35
CA LYS A 507 54.25 -14.60 -22.30
C LYS A 507 54.53 -15.27 -23.65
N ILE A 508 53.57 -15.23 -24.58
CA ILE A 508 53.71 -15.81 -25.92
C ILE A 508 54.43 -14.85 -26.87
N ASP A 509 54.37 -13.53 -26.61
CA ASP A 509 55.08 -12.52 -27.43
C ASP A 509 56.52 -12.21 -26.96
N GLN A 510 57.03 -12.86 -25.91
CA GLN A 510 58.39 -12.62 -25.39
C GLN A 510 59.47 -13.60 -25.87
N ASP A 511 59.11 -14.63 -26.63
CA ASP A 511 60.08 -15.65 -27.08
C ASP A 511 60.59 -15.46 -28.52
N ASP A 512 60.16 -14.42 -29.26
CA ASP A 512 60.44 -14.27 -30.70
C ASP A 512 61.16 -12.97 -31.12
N GLU A 513 61.92 -12.32 -30.23
CA GLU A 513 62.75 -11.17 -30.63
C GLU A 513 64.24 -11.37 -30.32
N LYS A 514 64.88 -12.17 -31.19
CA LYS A 514 66.34 -12.21 -31.33
C LYS A 514 66.76 -11.49 -32.62
N VAL A 515 67.71 -10.56 -32.44
CA VAL A 515 68.60 -9.94 -33.45
C VAL A 515 67.99 -8.81 -34.27
N TYR A 516 68.32 -7.56 -33.93
CA TYR A 516 69.13 -6.65 -34.76
C TYR A 516 69.53 -5.39 -33.96
N HIS A 517 70.82 -5.24 -33.68
CA HIS A 517 71.47 -3.94 -33.46
C HIS A 517 71.84 -3.37 -34.85
N PRO A 518 71.81 -2.04 -35.09
CA PRO A 518 72.92 -1.21 -34.59
C PRO A 518 72.70 0.32 -34.39
N LEU A 519 73.68 0.93 -33.70
CA LEU A 519 74.22 2.31 -33.82
C LEU A 519 73.54 3.54 -33.16
N ARG A 520 74.07 3.90 -31.97
CA ARG A 520 74.98 5.04 -31.70
C ARG A 520 74.56 6.50 -32.06
N ARG A 521 74.23 7.30 -31.03
CA ARG A 521 74.60 8.73 -30.79
C ARG A 521 73.98 9.16 -29.44
N ARG A 522 74.66 9.37 -28.31
CA ARG A 522 75.68 10.36 -27.84
C ARG A 522 75.25 11.84 -27.91
N GLY A 523 75.10 12.43 -26.72
CA GLY A 523 74.99 13.87 -26.41
C GLY A 523 73.55 14.33 -26.23
N ARG A 524 73.14 15.17 -25.27
CA ARG A 524 73.88 16.20 -24.53
C ARG A 524 72.97 16.68 -23.36
N GLN A 525 73.57 16.94 -22.21
CA GLN A 525 72.97 17.64 -21.07
C GLN A 525 72.68 19.11 -21.39
N THR A 526 71.62 19.67 -20.81
CA THR A 526 71.57 21.06 -20.34
C THR A 526 70.46 21.19 -19.28
N GLU A 527 70.91 21.37 -18.03
CA GLU A 527 70.46 22.37 -17.05
C GLU A 527 70.07 23.72 -17.74
N GLU A 528 69.20 24.62 -17.28
CA GLU A 528 68.83 25.12 -15.94
C GLU A 528 67.57 26.07 -16.10
N PRO A 529 67.06 26.75 -15.03
CA PRO A 529 65.72 27.35 -14.87
C PRO A 529 65.68 28.87 -15.09
N THR A 530 64.48 29.48 -14.99
CA THR A 530 64.13 30.90 -14.64
C THR A 530 62.67 31.13 -15.12
N GLU A 531 61.82 32.01 -14.62
CA GLU A 531 61.73 32.93 -13.47
C GLU A 531 60.25 33.36 -13.39
N ASP A 532 59.92 34.00 -12.28
CA ASP A 532 58.64 34.62 -11.93
C ASP A 532 58.21 35.76 -12.88
N GLU A 533 56.90 36.03 -12.98
CA GLU A 533 56.27 37.33 -13.31
C GLU A 533 54.77 37.17 -12.95
N GLU A 534 54.32 37.67 -11.80
CA GLU A 534 53.82 39.03 -11.52
C GLU A 534 52.41 39.33 -12.05
N GLU A 535 51.57 39.63 -11.05
CA GLU A 535 50.36 40.44 -10.95
C GLU A 535 49.85 41.18 -12.21
N GLN A 536 48.53 41.07 -12.44
CA GLN A 536 47.73 42.20 -12.89
C GLN A 536 46.31 42.10 -12.33
N GLU A 537 46.06 42.92 -11.31
CA GLU A 537 44.76 43.49 -10.96
C GLU A 537 44.39 44.55 -12.01
N ASP A 538 43.10 44.67 -12.34
CA ASP A 538 42.39 45.87 -12.86
C ASP A 538 40.89 45.47 -12.84
N GLU A 539 40.12 45.89 -11.85
CA GLU A 539 39.33 47.14 -11.77
C GLU A 539 38.16 47.24 -12.79
N GLU A 540 36.96 47.26 -12.19
CA GLU A 540 35.77 48.09 -12.47
C GLU A 540 35.26 48.30 -13.90
N GLU A 541 33.95 48.04 -14.11
CA GLU A 541 33.01 49.10 -14.50
C GLU A 541 31.55 48.60 -14.41
N GLU A 542 30.78 49.28 -13.55
CA GLU A 542 29.31 49.34 -13.55
C GLU A 542 28.85 50.17 -14.76
N GLU A 543 27.78 49.77 -15.45
CA GLU A 543 26.84 50.73 -16.06
C GLU A 543 25.41 50.15 -16.10
N GLU A 544 24.50 50.88 -15.46
CA GLU A 544 23.05 50.77 -15.55
C GLU A 544 22.48 51.53 -16.78
N GLU A 545 21.19 51.29 -17.02
CA GLU A 545 20.20 52.14 -17.74
C GLU A 545 19.87 51.91 -19.23
N GLU A 546 18.85 51.05 -19.45
CA GLU A 546 17.49 51.38 -19.95
C GLU A 546 17.26 52.07 -21.36
N PRO A 547 16.00 52.31 -21.86
CA PRO A 547 15.44 51.56 -22.99
C PRO A 547 14.94 52.41 -24.18
N VAL A 548 14.89 51.88 -25.42
CA VAL A 548 14.16 52.54 -26.54
C VAL A 548 13.40 51.60 -27.49
N LYS A 549 12.22 52.10 -27.86
CA LYS A 549 11.10 51.56 -28.65
C LYS A 549 11.32 51.48 -30.18
N LYS A 550 10.55 50.54 -30.79
CA LYS A 550 9.78 50.60 -32.07
C LYS A 550 10.49 50.78 -33.43
N SER A 551 10.21 49.84 -34.35
CA SER A 551 9.86 50.05 -35.78
C SER A 551 9.48 48.70 -36.43
N THR A 552 8.20 48.40 -36.74
CA THR A 552 7.40 48.61 -37.98
C THR A 552 7.75 47.83 -39.28
N ARG A 553 6.67 47.25 -39.88
CA ARG A 553 6.43 46.74 -41.26
C ARG A 553 6.97 45.35 -41.64
N GLY A 554 6.24 44.45 -42.34
CA GLY A 554 4.91 44.46 -42.99
C GLY A 554 4.52 43.02 -43.44
N ARG A 555 3.23 42.61 -43.41
CA ARG A 555 2.22 42.60 -44.51
C ARG A 555 2.34 41.50 -45.60
N LYS A 556 1.43 40.50 -45.56
CA LYS A 556 0.61 39.94 -46.70
C LYS A 556 -0.36 38.87 -46.14
N LYS A 557 -1.69 39.10 -46.14
CA LYS A 557 -2.73 38.68 -47.14
C LYS A 557 -2.78 37.15 -47.41
N GLY A 558 -3.90 36.43 -47.30
CA GLY A 558 -5.29 36.79 -46.99
C GLY A 558 -6.29 35.63 -47.18
N SER A 559 -7.59 35.99 -47.06
CA SER A 559 -8.82 35.29 -47.50
C SER A 559 -9.23 34.02 -46.72
N GLY A 560 -10.42 33.83 -46.14
CA GLY A 560 -11.69 34.58 -46.12
C GLY A 560 -12.81 33.92 -46.93
N LYS A 561 -13.75 33.19 -46.26
CA LYS A 561 -15.19 32.98 -46.59
C LYS A 561 -15.76 31.87 -45.66
N LYS A 562 -16.71 32.05 -44.73
CA LYS A 562 -18.09 32.62 -44.66
C LYS A 562 -19.21 31.62 -45.05
N LEU A 563 -19.93 31.19 -44.00
CA LEU A 563 -21.34 30.77 -43.82
C LEU A 563 -22.19 30.23 -44.99
N GLY A 564 -22.98 29.20 -44.67
CA GLY A 564 -24.30 28.94 -45.25
C GLY A 564 -24.91 27.59 -44.86
N SER A 565 -25.94 27.59 -44.01
CA SER A 565 -26.99 26.55 -43.94
C SER A 565 -28.04 26.80 -45.04
N PRO A 566 -28.82 25.79 -45.52
CA PRO A 566 -30.06 25.34 -44.84
C PRO A 566 -30.46 23.84 -45.03
N THR A 567 -31.44 23.41 -44.23
CA THR A 567 -32.24 22.15 -44.19
C THR A 567 -33.15 21.93 -45.43
N PRO A 568 -34.01 20.87 -45.54
CA PRO A 568 -33.92 19.43 -45.15
C PRO A 568 -34.43 18.40 -46.23
N SER A 569 -34.07 17.11 -46.08
CA SER A 569 -34.75 15.84 -46.54
C SER A 569 -35.00 15.61 -48.06
N PRO A 570 -35.10 14.36 -48.60
CA PRO A 570 -35.64 13.13 -47.96
C PRO A 570 -34.89 11.79 -48.19
N SER A 571 -35.36 10.81 -47.43
CA SER A 571 -35.26 9.35 -47.55
C SER A 571 -34.75 8.73 -48.86
N VAL A 572 -33.76 7.83 -48.80
CA VAL A 572 -33.71 6.57 -49.56
C VAL A 572 -32.87 5.52 -48.79
N SER A 573 -33.43 4.33 -48.70
CA SER A 573 -32.91 3.04 -48.26
C SER A 573 -31.66 2.55 -49.01
N ALA A 574 -30.69 1.95 -48.32
CA ALA A 574 -29.83 0.93 -48.93
C ALA A 574 -29.23 0.01 -47.86
N ASP A 575 -29.42 -1.28 -48.10
CA ASP A 575 -29.00 -2.44 -47.32
C ASP A 575 -27.48 -2.53 -47.12
N VAL A 576 -27.07 -2.95 -45.91
CA VAL A 576 -25.69 -3.40 -45.63
C VAL A 576 -25.76 -4.88 -45.22
N PRO A 577 -25.02 -5.78 -45.88
CA PRO A 577 -25.15 -7.22 -45.68
C PRO A 577 -24.44 -7.71 -44.42
N LEU A 578 -25.17 -8.56 -43.70
CA LEU A 578 -24.78 -9.29 -42.50
C LEU A 578 -23.70 -10.35 -42.84
N ILE A 579 -22.46 -10.14 -42.38
CA ILE A 579 -21.41 -11.17 -42.45
C ILE A 579 -21.69 -12.23 -41.39
N ARG A 580 -22.26 -13.35 -41.85
CA ARG A 580 -22.60 -14.55 -41.07
C ARG A 580 -21.36 -15.43 -40.90
N SER A 581 -20.68 -15.31 -39.75
CA SER A 581 -19.61 -16.22 -39.34
C SER A 581 -20.22 -17.53 -38.81
N THR A 582 -20.12 -18.58 -39.61
CA THR A 582 -20.45 -19.96 -39.22
C THR A 582 -19.18 -20.65 -38.73
N ARG A 583 -19.06 -20.85 -37.41
CA ARG A 583 -18.07 -21.80 -36.86
C ARG A 583 -18.81 -22.90 -36.10
N GLN A 584 -19.21 -23.90 -36.86
CA GLN A 584 -19.82 -25.15 -36.40
C GLN A 584 -18.74 -25.99 -35.69
N ARG A 585 -18.89 -26.22 -34.38
CA ARG A 585 -18.04 -27.15 -33.60
C ARG A 585 -18.53 -28.58 -33.85
N ARG A 586 -17.61 -29.46 -34.26
CA ARG A 586 -17.79 -30.92 -34.32
C ARG A 586 -17.94 -31.50 -32.90
N PRO A 587 -18.83 -32.48 -32.68
CA PRO A 587 -18.86 -33.26 -31.45
C PRO A 587 -17.73 -34.30 -31.43
N ALA A 588 -17.19 -34.53 -30.23
CA ALA A 588 -16.16 -35.51 -29.95
C ALA A 588 -16.72 -36.94 -30.05
N ARG A 589 -15.88 -37.81 -30.61
CA ARG A 589 -16.07 -39.25 -30.81
C ARG A 589 -15.88 -39.96 -29.47
N GLN A 590 -16.86 -40.75 -29.06
CA GLN A 590 -16.69 -41.83 -28.08
C GLN A 590 -15.93 -42.97 -28.77
N GLU A 591 -14.86 -43.46 -28.16
CA GLU A 591 -14.29 -44.78 -28.44
C GLU A 591 -14.17 -45.54 -27.12
N LEU A 592 -14.87 -46.68 -27.12
CA LEU A 592 -14.71 -47.96 -26.39
C LEU A 592 -14.30 -47.97 -24.91
#